data_AF-A0A6P7GB59-F1
#
_entry.id   AF-A0A6P7GB59-F1
#
_cell.length_a   1.000
_cell.length_b   1.000
_cell.length_c   1.000
_cell.angle_alpha   90.00
_cell.angle_beta   90.00
_cell.angle_gamma   90.00
#
_symmetry.space_group_name_H-M   'P 1'
#
loop_
_entity.id
_entity.type
_entity.pdbx_description
1 polymer ?
#
loop_
_entity_poly.entity_id
_entity_poly.type
_entity_poly.pdbx_seq_one_letter_code
_entity_poly.pdbx_strand_id
1 'polypeptide(L)'
;MKFIFLLFSLAVVSARVPLVPQDHRVNHGVQHGVNPSWPDFPPEACFLPVDQEPCIPDIMGIIPVWRWDVLTNRCVKDWYRVACTRTRNNFATATECGYIAGLVCGRVGQK
;
A
#
# COMPACT_ATOMS: atom_id res chain seq x y z
N MET A 1 15.55 -24.21 -56.68
CA MET A 1 15.78 -23.50 -55.40
C MET A 1 15.50 -22.02 -55.62
N LYS A 2 14.50 -21.44 -54.96
CA LYS A 2 14.14 -20.03 -55.12
C LYS A 2 13.69 -19.51 -53.75
N PHE A 3 14.47 -18.58 -53.21
CA PHE A 3 14.40 -18.10 -51.84
C PHE A 3 13.13 -17.29 -51.59
N ILE A 4 12.44 -17.63 -50.50
CA ILE A 4 11.29 -16.90 -49.95
C ILE A 4 11.83 -15.63 -49.30
N PHE A 5 11.55 -14.46 -49.89
CA PHE A 5 11.78 -13.18 -49.22
C PHE A 5 10.60 -12.89 -48.29
N LEU A 6 10.75 -13.25 -47.02
CA LEU A 6 9.87 -12.81 -45.93
C LEU A 6 10.08 -11.31 -45.72
N LEU A 7 9.19 -10.49 -46.27
CA LEU A 7 9.10 -9.07 -45.96
C LEU A 7 8.47 -8.91 -44.57
N PHE A 8 9.30 -8.87 -43.53
CA PHE A 8 8.90 -8.42 -42.21
C PHE A 8 8.71 -6.89 -42.25
N SER A 9 7.48 -6.45 -42.46
CA SER A 9 7.09 -5.05 -42.29
C SER A 9 7.11 -4.69 -40.80
N LEU A 10 8.24 -4.19 -40.31
CA LEU A 10 8.33 -3.51 -39.01
C LEU A 10 7.64 -2.15 -39.13
N ALA A 11 6.36 -2.08 -38.78
CA ALA A 11 5.71 -0.81 -38.52
C ALA A 11 6.28 -0.24 -37.20
N VAL A 12 7.22 0.69 -37.30
CA VAL A 12 7.72 1.46 -36.14
C VAL A 12 6.66 2.48 -35.78
N VAL A 13 5.91 2.23 -34.70
CA VAL A 13 4.97 3.20 -34.13
C VAL A 13 5.79 4.27 -33.40
N SER A 14 5.95 5.43 -34.02
CA SER A 14 6.58 6.61 -33.41
C SER A 14 5.59 7.25 -32.42
N ALA A 15 5.71 6.91 -31.13
CA ALA A 15 5.00 7.63 -30.07
C ALA A 15 5.82 8.86 -29.67
N ARG A 16 5.39 10.05 -30.10
CA ARG A 16 5.91 11.32 -29.57
C ARG A 16 5.39 11.47 -28.15
N VAL A 17 6.26 11.30 -27.16
CA VAL A 17 5.97 11.61 -25.74
C VAL A 17 5.87 13.13 -25.60
N PRO A 18 4.75 13.71 -25.15
CA PRO A 18 4.71 15.12 -24.81
C PRO A 18 5.54 15.35 -23.54
N LEU A 19 6.54 16.22 -23.64
CA LEU A 19 7.30 16.70 -22.49
C LEU A 19 6.37 17.58 -21.64
N VAL A 20 5.95 17.04 -20.50
CA VAL A 20 5.25 17.80 -19.44
C VAL A 20 6.26 18.78 -18.82
N PRO A 21 6.01 20.10 -18.78
CA PRO A 21 6.84 21.03 -18.05
C PRO A 21 6.74 20.75 -16.54
N GLN A 22 7.88 20.61 -15.86
CA GLN A 22 7.92 20.61 -14.40
C GLN A 22 7.71 22.04 -13.90
N ASP A 23 6.49 22.35 -13.47
CA ASP A 23 6.23 23.54 -12.68
C ASP A 23 6.46 23.23 -11.19
N HIS A 24 7.50 23.84 -10.61
CA HIS A 24 7.82 23.77 -9.20
C HIS A 24 6.96 24.75 -8.39
N ARG A 25 5.72 24.36 -8.10
CA ARG A 25 5.00 24.62 -6.84
C ARG A 25 3.54 24.27 -7.03
N VAL A 26 3.18 23.05 -6.65
CA VAL A 26 1.80 22.77 -6.30
C VAL A 26 1.81 22.03 -4.97
N ASN A 27 1.16 22.65 -3.98
CA ASN A 27 0.59 21.95 -2.84
C ASN A 27 -0.42 20.94 -3.39
N HIS A 28 0.05 19.78 -3.83
CA HIS A 28 -0.81 18.70 -4.26
C HIS A 28 -1.26 17.94 -3.03
N GLY A 29 -2.41 18.39 -2.48
CA GLY A 29 -3.33 17.45 -1.88
C GLY A 29 -3.58 16.33 -2.89
N VAL A 30 -3.04 15.14 -2.59
CA VAL A 30 -3.21 13.93 -3.39
C VAL A 30 -4.65 13.46 -3.19
N GLN A 31 -5.56 14.01 -3.99
CA GLN A 31 -6.90 13.46 -4.15
C GLN A 31 -6.85 12.36 -5.23
N HIS A 32 -6.40 11.17 -4.83
CA HIS A 32 -6.70 9.94 -5.56
C HIS A 32 -7.10 8.87 -4.54
N GLY A 33 -8.42 8.69 -4.36
CA GLY A 33 -9.02 7.44 -3.89
C GLY A 33 -8.76 6.98 -2.45
N VAL A 34 -8.20 7.82 -1.58
CA VAL A 34 -8.06 7.48 -0.16
C VAL A 34 -9.44 7.65 0.49
N ASN A 35 -9.98 6.58 1.07
CA ASN A 35 -11.14 6.68 1.96
C ASN A 35 -10.81 7.71 3.05
N PRO A 36 -11.59 8.80 3.21
CA PRO A 36 -11.26 9.92 4.11
C PRO A 36 -11.27 9.57 5.61
N SER A 37 -11.38 8.28 5.97
CA SER A 37 -11.41 7.81 7.36
C SER A 37 -10.04 7.80 8.06
N TRP A 38 -8.92 8.06 7.38
CA TRP A 38 -7.61 8.18 8.03
C TRP A 38 -6.78 9.35 7.49
N PRO A 39 -7.03 10.59 7.94
CA PRO A 39 -6.20 11.73 7.58
C PRO A 39 -4.75 11.59 8.06
N ASP A 40 -4.51 10.85 9.15
CA ASP A 40 -3.18 10.74 9.76
C ASP A 40 -2.89 9.29 10.17
N PHE A 41 -2.14 8.54 9.37
CA PHE A 41 -1.48 7.33 9.85
C PHE A 41 -0.13 7.74 10.46
N PRO A 42 0.01 7.73 11.80
CA PRO A 42 1.20 8.27 12.46
C PRO A 42 2.38 7.30 12.31
N PRO A 43 3.64 7.77 12.19
CA PRO A 43 4.81 6.90 12.05
C PRO A 43 4.96 5.85 13.16
N GLU A 44 4.49 6.16 14.37
CA GLU A 44 4.53 5.24 15.52
C GLU A 44 3.62 4.02 15.31
N ALA A 45 2.55 4.18 14.50
CA ALA A 45 1.65 3.08 14.19
C ALA A 45 2.34 1.97 13.38
N CYS A 46 3.45 2.25 12.68
CA CYS A 46 4.21 1.25 11.93
C CYS A 46 4.65 0.05 12.79
N PHE A 47 4.81 0.27 14.10
CA PHE A 47 5.32 -0.72 15.05
C PHE A 47 4.23 -1.39 15.89
N LEU A 48 2.96 -0.98 15.70
CA LEU A 48 1.87 -1.54 16.49
C LEU A 48 1.49 -2.95 15.99
N PRO A 49 1.10 -3.86 16.89
CA PRO A 49 0.39 -5.09 16.54
C PRO A 49 -0.99 -4.77 15.93
N VAL A 50 -1.72 -5.77 15.45
CA VAL A 50 -3.07 -5.57 14.89
C VAL A 50 -4.15 -5.23 15.92
N ASP A 51 -3.93 -5.59 17.17
CA ASP A 51 -4.78 -5.25 18.31
C ASP A 51 -3.98 -5.01 19.58
N GLN A 52 -4.64 -4.37 20.55
CA GLN A 52 -4.10 -4.08 21.85
C GLN A 52 -5.01 -4.62 22.95
N GLU A 53 -4.38 -5.10 24.02
CA GLU A 53 -5.04 -5.48 25.26
C GLU A 53 -5.47 -4.25 26.10
N PRO A 54 -6.46 -4.39 27.00
CA PRO A 54 -7.19 -5.63 27.32
C PRO A 54 -8.21 -5.99 26.24
N CYS A 55 -8.54 -7.28 26.20
CA CYS A 55 -9.60 -7.84 25.37
C CYS A 55 -10.82 -8.15 26.22
N ILE A 56 -12.02 -8.03 25.64
CA ILE A 56 -13.28 -8.37 26.31
C ILE A 56 -13.36 -9.90 26.45
N PRO A 57 -13.49 -10.46 27.66
CA PRO A 57 -13.36 -11.90 27.90
C PRO A 57 -14.44 -12.79 27.26
N ASP A 58 -15.55 -12.21 26.79
CA ASP A 58 -16.72 -12.98 26.31
C ASP A 58 -17.02 -12.85 24.81
N ILE A 59 -16.22 -12.09 24.07
CA ILE A 59 -16.34 -11.99 22.61
C ILE A 59 -15.26 -12.88 22.00
N MET A 60 -15.65 -13.93 21.30
CA MET A 60 -14.70 -14.84 20.65
C MET A 60 -14.76 -14.67 19.13
N GLY A 61 -13.63 -14.33 18.54
CA GLY A 61 -13.48 -14.21 17.10
C GLY A 61 -12.07 -13.79 16.74
N ILE A 62 -11.48 -14.49 15.78
CA ILE A 62 -10.26 -14.06 15.09
C ILE A 62 -10.58 -13.89 13.61
N ILE A 63 -10.17 -12.77 13.03
CA ILE A 63 -10.38 -12.50 11.61
C ILE A 63 -9.04 -12.19 10.92
N PRO A 64 -8.86 -12.62 9.66
CA PRO A 64 -7.64 -12.33 8.93
C PRO A 64 -7.63 -10.84 8.56
N VAL A 65 -6.53 -10.18 8.85
CA VAL A 65 -6.30 -8.76 8.53
C VAL A 65 -4.91 -8.60 7.90
N TRP A 66 -4.60 -7.39 7.48
CA TRP A 66 -3.28 -7.00 7.01
C TRP A 66 -2.66 -5.98 7.94
N ARG A 67 -1.34 -6.02 8.10
CA ARG A 67 -0.57 -4.99 8.80
C ARG A 67 0.73 -4.71 8.07
N TRP A 68 1.27 -3.52 8.27
CA TRP A 68 2.65 -3.26 7.92
C TRP A 68 3.58 -4.03 8.84
N ASP A 69 4.58 -4.66 8.25
CA ASP A 69 5.66 -5.32 8.96
C ASP A 69 6.96 -4.58 8.67
N VAL A 70 7.52 -3.94 9.69
CA VAL A 70 8.75 -3.14 9.56
C VAL A 70 9.98 -3.99 9.26
N LEU A 71 9.99 -5.26 9.66
CA LEU A 71 11.10 -6.18 9.42
C LEU A 71 11.19 -6.60 7.95
N THR A 72 10.04 -6.94 7.36
CA THR A 72 9.98 -7.33 5.94
C THR A 72 9.66 -6.16 5.01
N ASN A 73 9.47 -4.96 5.57
CA ASN A 73 9.15 -3.71 4.88
C ASN A 73 7.99 -3.85 3.87
N ARG A 74 6.93 -4.57 4.27
CA ARG A 74 5.77 -4.87 3.43
C ARG A 74 4.53 -5.14 4.28
N CYS A 75 3.37 -5.15 3.63
CA CYS A 75 2.13 -5.62 4.25
C CYS A 75 2.12 -7.15 4.36
N VAL A 76 1.82 -7.67 5.54
CA VAL A 76 1.70 -9.10 5.84
C VAL A 76 0.31 -9.41 6.40
N LYS A 77 -0.13 -10.66 6.28
CA LYS A 77 -1.36 -11.14 6.92
C LYS A 77 -1.12 -11.37 8.42
N ASP A 78 -2.12 -11.09 9.21
CA ASP A 78 -2.14 -11.36 10.66
C ASP A 78 -3.58 -11.66 11.13
N TRP A 79 -3.76 -11.94 12.42
CA TRP A 79 -5.03 -12.31 13.01
C TRP A 79 -5.47 -11.30 14.06
N TYR A 80 -6.53 -10.54 13.75
CA TYR A 80 -7.15 -9.62 14.67
C TYR A 80 -8.11 -10.36 15.59
N ARG A 81 -7.91 -10.23 16.90
CA ARG A 81 -8.85 -10.70 17.93
C ARG A 81 -9.96 -9.67 18.06
N VAL A 82 -11.18 -10.04 17.62
CA VAL A 82 -12.37 -9.16 17.58
C VAL A 82 -12.72 -8.58 18.95
N ALA A 83 -12.34 -9.27 20.01
CA ALA A 83 -12.54 -8.88 21.40
C ALA A 83 -11.62 -7.75 21.89
N CYS A 84 -10.55 -7.43 21.15
CA CYS A 84 -9.51 -6.51 21.56
C CYS A 84 -9.67 -5.14 20.88
N THR A 85 -8.92 -4.14 21.31
CA THR A 85 -8.94 -2.83 20.64
C THR A 85 -8.12 -2.88 19.36
N ARG A 86 -8.74 -2.66 18.20
CA ARG A 86 -8.05 -2.55 16.91
C ARG A 86 -7.07 -1.37 16.92
N THR A 87 -5.81 -1.60 16.52
CA THR A 87 -4.84 -0.52 16.32
C THR A 87 -4.97 0.10 14.92
N ARG A 88 -4.18 1.16 14.64
CA ARG A 88 -4.10 1.73 13.29
C ARG A 88 -3.38 0.79 12.29
N ASN A 89 -2.54 -0.13 12.76
CA ASN A 89 -1.79 -1.07 11.91
C ASN A 89 -2.57 -2.37 11.67
N ASN A 90 -3.83 -2.22 11.27
CA ASN A 90 -4.75 -3.32 11.06
C ASN A 90 -5.67 -2.89 9.91
N PHE A 91 -5.63 -3.58 8.78
CA PHE A 91 -6.30 -3.22 7.55
C PHE A 91 -7.11 -4.40 7.02
N ALA A 92 -8.25 -4.12 6.39
CA ALA A 92 -9.07 -5.18 5.83
C ALA A 92 -8.42 -5.82 4.58
N THR A 93 -7.59 -5.06 3.87
CA THR A 93 -6.98 -5.49 2.60
C THR A 93 -5.50 -5.14 2.51
N ALA A 94 -4.75 -5.92 1.74
CA ALA A 94 -3.33 -5.65 1.44
C ALA A 94 -3.15 -4.28 0.76
N THR A 95 -4.08 -3.95 -0.14
CA THR A 95 -4.09 -2.71 -0.91
C THR A 95 -4.20 -1.50 0.01
N GLU A 96 -5.17 -1.52 0.94
CA GLU A 96 -5.34 -0.44 1.93
C GLU A 96 -4.11 -0.28 2.83
N CYS A 97 -3.55 -1.39 3.33
CA CYS A 97 -2.31 -1.37 4.10
C CYS A 97 -1.16 -0.74 3.31
N GLY A 98 -0.99 -1.10 2.03
CA GLY A 98 0.08 -0.57 1.19
C GLY A 98 -0.07 0.92 0.93
N TYR A 99 -1.28 1.38 0.64
CA TYR A 99 -1.56 2.79 0.38
C TYR A 99 -1.46 3.67 1.62
N ILE A 100 -1.86 3.18 2.79
CA ILE A 100 -1.86 3.98 4.02
C ILE A 100 -0.53 3.81 4.77
N ALA A 101 -0.24 2.60 5.23
CA ALA A 101 0.96 2.35 6.03
C ALA A 101 2.23 2.34 5.18
N GLY A 102 2.19 1.81 3.95
CA GLY A 102 3.38 1.73 3.11
C GLY A 102 3.99 3.08 2.75
N LEU A 103 3.17 4.12 2.54
CA LEU A 103 3.65 5.48 2.26
C LEU A 103 4.42 6.08 3.44
N VAL A 104 4.04 5.74 4.67
CA VAL A 104 4.64 6.27 5.90
C VAL A 104 5.78 5.37 6.36
N CYS A 105 5.52 4.08 6.53
CA CYS A 105 6.41 3.12 7.17
C CYS A 105 7.54 2.62 6.26
N GLY A 106 7.36 2.63 4.94
CA GLY A 106 8.40 2.18 3.99
C GLY A 106 9.70 2.96 4.08
N ARG A 107 9.66 4.16 4.68
CA ARG A 107 10.81 5.05 4.92
C ARG A 107 11.40 4.91 6.33
N VAL A 108 10.68 4.27 7.24
CA VAL A 108 11.07 4.14 8.65
C VAL A 108 12.01 2.95 8.87
N GLY A 109 11.83 1.85 8.13
CA GLY A 109 12.63 0.62 8.25
C GLY A 109 14.00 0.62 7.56
N GLN A 110 14.52 1.77 7.11
CA GLN A 110 15.79 1.87 6.36
C GLN A 110 16.94 2.52 7.14
N LYS A 111 16.87 2.58 8.47
CA LYS A 111 17.96 3.06 9.32
C LYS A 111 18.73 1.93 9.98
#